data_AF-A0A9N8YUD0-F1
#
_entry.id   AF-A0A9N8YUD0-F1
#
_cell.length_a   1.000
_cell.length_b   1.000
_cell.length_c   1.000
_cell.angle_alpha   90.00
_cell.angle_beta   90.00
_cell.angle_gamma   90.00
#
_symmetry.space_group_name_H-M   'P 1'
#
loop_
_entity.id
_entity.type
_entity.pdbx_description
1 polymer ?
#
loop_
_entity_poly.entity_id
_entity_poly.type
_entity_poly.pdbx_seq_one_letter_code
_entity_poly.pdbx_strand_id
1 'polypeptide(L)'
;MASLFSISLVAKNLIKANIKQSTLRLNNFTCRNILRGINSSNSNFSSIINLSSRSFSFITKSNCDTTKFSLTSNIIKPTVINFKRGLATVTENTENADSETDTVEIEAPKEVQEKVEKTRQYVVDNYIAKINYELLEDFPKWLEGLGMKAMAPHFEGKKWNDIIELSWEDLESLGVKSRGIRTRLIRFFWKVKRDMAAKNGVELPPKERASRDNSSESEDSPSRKPFEIDYKLMEDEECWLHSFGRSYGLLYPYFQGRKWQQMLEMTDDDLKALGITNKTVRKALTQNFRRHKNAINAEKGIPTENTPNQTKEYSI
;
A
#
# COMPACT_ATOMS: atom_id res chain seq x y z
N MET A 1 -21.11 -33.00 -6.68
CA MET A 1 -20.19 -33.90 -7.41
C MET A 1 -19.84 -33.46 -8.84
N ALA A 2 -20.59 -32.56 -9.50
CA ALA A 2 -20.30 -32.10 -10.87
C ALA A 2 -19.03 -31.22 -11.03
N SER A 3 -18.55 -30.55 -9.98
CA SER A 3 -17.39 -29.64 -10.03
C SER A 3 -16.04 -30.35 -10.20
N LEU A 4 -15.89 -31.57 -9.66
CA LEU A 4 -14.64 -32.33 -9.73
C LEU A 4 -14.40 -32.97 -11.10
N PHE A 5 -15.48 -33.26 -11.85
CA PHE A 5 -15.38 -33.83 -13.20
C PHE A 5 -14.80 -32.83 -14.21
N SER A 6 -15.15 -31.54 -14.11
CA SER A 6 -14.66 -30.51 -15.04
C SER A 6 -13.16 -30.22 -14.86
N ILE A 7 -12.65 -30.23 -13.63
CA ILE A 7 -11.23 -30.01 -13.34
C ILE A 7 -10.37 -31.19 -13.83
N SER A 8 -10.88 -32.42 -13.68
CA SER A 8 -10.22 -33.65 -14.15
C SER A 8 -10.07 -33.66 -15.68
N LEU A 9 -11.08 -33.19 -16.41
CA LEU A 9 -11.06 -33.17 -17.88
C LEU A 9 -10.05 -32.15 -18.44
N VAL A 10 -9.95 -30.96 -17.83
CA VAL A 10 -8.98 -29.93 -18.22
C VAL A 10 -7.55 -30.39 -17.95
N ALA A 11 -7.29 -31.03 -16.80
CA ALA A 11 -5.97 -31.56 -16.47
C ALA A 11 -5.53 -32.69 -17.44
N LYS A 12 -6.44 -33.61 -17.79
CA LYS A 12 -6.17 -34.68 -18.76
C LYS A 12 -5.84 -34.14 -20.16
N ASN A 13 -6.55 -33.11 -20.61
CA ASN A 13 -6.30 -32.50 -21.92
C ASN A 13 -4.98 -31.71 -21.96
N LEU A 14 -4.59 -31.06 -20.87
CA LEU A 14 -3.30 -30.35 -20.78
C LEU A 14 -2.09 -31.30 -20.77
N ILE A 15 -2.20 -32.44 -20.08
CA ILE A 15 -1.17 -33.48 -20.09
C ILE A 15 -1.04 -34.11 -21.48
N LYS A 16 -2.17 -34.39 -22.15
CA LYS A 16 -2.17 -34.94 -23.52
C LYS A 16 -1.56 -33.98 -24.55
N ALA A 17 -1.63 -32.68 -24.31
CA ALA A 17 -1.07 -31.65 -25.19
C ALA A 17 0.44 -31.38 -24.98
N ASN A 18 1.09 -32.03 -24.01
CA ASN A 18 2.53 -31.92 -23.72
C ASN A 18 3.03 -30.46 -23.55
N ILE A 19 2.19 -29.60 -22.96
CA ILE A 19 2.47 -28.17 -22.78
C ILE A 19 3.44 -27.99 -21.60
N LYS A 20 4.63 -27.43 -21.86
CA LYS A 20 5.64 -27.16 -20.82
C LYS A 20 5.12 -26.13 -19.81
N GLN A 21 5.31 -26.42 -18.52
CA GLN A 21 4.83 -25.58 -17.40
C GLN A 21 5.26 -24.11 -17.49
N SER A 22 6.39 -23.81 -18.14
CA SER A 22 6.90 -22.46 -18.37
C SER A 22 6.02 -21.59 -19.30
N THR A 23 5.14 -22.18 -20.10
CA THR A 23 4.22 -21.44 -20.98
C THR A 23 2.92 -21.02 -20.30
N LEU A 24 2.56 -21.66 -19.19
CA LEU A 24 1.39 -21.30 -18.40
C LEU A 24 1.83 -20.35 -17.28
N ARG A 25 1.62 -19.05 -17.44
CA ARG A 25 1.81 -18.03 -16.39
C ARG A 25 0.77 -18.16 -15.27
N LEU A 26 0.66 -19.35 -14.68
CA LEU A 26 -0.21 -19.62 -13.55
C LEU A 26 0.51 -19.23 -12.25
N ASN A 27 -0.19 -18.53 -11.36
CA ASN A 27 0.34 -18.21 -10.04
C ASN A 27 0.49 -19.49 -9.18
N ASN A 28 1.45 -19.46 -8.25
CA ASN A 28 1.85 -20.61 -7.43
C ASN A 28 0.70 -21.27 -6.65
N PHE A 29 -0.36 -20.51 -6.34
CA PHE A 29 -1.55 -21.01 -5.65
C PHE A 29 -2.39 -21.95 -6.54
N THR A 30 -2.56 -21.61 -7.82
CA THR A 30 -3.38 -22.39 -8.77
C THR A 30 -2.69 -23.70 -9.17
N CYS A 31 -1.37 -23.66 -9.40
CA CYS A 31 -0.57 -24.87 -9.65
C CYS A 31 -0.63 -25.84 -8.47
N ARG A 32 -0.60 -25.35 -7.22
CA ARG A 32 -0.67 -26.19 -6.01
C ARG A 32 -1.99 -26.95 -5.88
N ASN A 33 -3.12 -26.32 -6.22
CA ASN A 33 -4.44 -26.97 -6.12
C ASN A 33 -4.68 -27.99 -7.24
N ILE A 34 -4.18 -27.71 -8.44
CA ILE A 34 -4.23 -28.67 -9.56
C ILE A 34 -3.37 -29.90 -9.24
N LEU A 35 -2.15 -29.71 -8.73
CA LEU A 35 -1.24 -30.81 -8.38
C LEU A 35 -1.74 -31.64 -7.18
N ARG A 36 -2.39 -31.02 -6.19
CA ARG A 36 -3.05 -31.77 -5.09
C ARG A 36 -4.21 -32.63 -5.59
N GLY A 37 -4.95 -32.19 -6.59
CA GLY A 37 -6.02 -32.99 -7.20
C GLY A 37 -5.50 -34.23 -7.94
N ILE A 38 -4.33 -34.14 -8.57
CA ILE A 38 -3.70 -35.24 -9.32
C ILE A 38 -3.15 -36.32 -8.38
N ASN A 39 -2.51 -35.93 -7.27
CA ASN A 39 -1.89 -36.88 -6.33
C ASN A 39 -2.90 -37.71 -5.50
N SER A 40 -4.19 -37.38 -5.54
CA SER A 40 -5.23 -38.13 -4.82
C SER A 40 -5.77 -39.34 -5.60
N SER A 41 -5.30 -39.63 -6.81
CA SER A 41 -5.95 -40.63 -7.68
C SER A 41 -5.03 -41.59 -8.45
N ASN A 42 -3.74 -41.71 -8.10
CA ASN A 42 -2.88 -42.76 -8.68
C ASN A 42 -1.77 -43.18 -7.70
N SER A 43 -1.89 -44.39 -7.14
CA SER A 43 -0.82 -45.09 -6.44
C SER A 43 0.03 -45.85 -7.46
N ASN A 44 1.08 -45.22 -8.00
CA ASN A 44 2.27 -45.89 -8.58
C ASN A 44 3.32 -44.89 -9.12
N PHE A 45 3.65 -43.85 -8.35
CA PHE A 45 4.82 -43.01 -8.62
C PHE A 45 5.47 -42.59 -7.31
N SER A 46 6.29 -43.48 -6.74
CA SER A 46 7.12 -43.19 -5.56
C SER A 46 8.59 -43.44 -5.88
N SER A 47 9.23 -42.46 -6.51
CA SER A 47 10.66 -42.18 -6.34
C SER A 47 10.94 -40.86 -7.05
N ILE A 48 11.83 -40.05 -6.48
CA ILE A 48 12.19 -38.70 -6.91
C ILE A 48 11.23 -37.62 -6.41
N ILE A 49 11.40 -37.24 -5.14
CA ILE A 49 11.66 -35.87 -4.68
C ILE A 49 11.98 -35.97 -3.19
N ASN A 50 13.26 -35.82 -2.85
CA ASN A 50 13.75 -35.67 -1.49
C ASN A 50 13.79 -34.17 -1.19
N LEU A 51 12.80 -33.67 -0.45
CA LEU A 51 12.78 -32.28 0.03
C LEU A 51 12.32 -32.28 1.49
N SER A 52 13.33 -32.12 2.35
CA SER A 52 13.31 -31.63 3.74
C SER A 52 11.94 -31.24 4.30
N SER A 53 11.52 -32.02 5.30
CA SER A 53 10.37 -31.79 6.17
C SER A 53 10.48 -30.43 6.90
N ARG A 54 9.70 -29.44 6.47
CA ARG A 54 9.32 -28.31 7.32
C ARG A 54 7.86 -28.48 7.72
N SER A 55 7.64 -28.74 9.01
CA SER A 55 6.33 -28.67 9.66
C SER A 55 5.75 -27.27 9.46
N PHE A 56 4.55 -27.19 8.89
CA PHE A 56 3.74 -25.98 8.92
C PHE A 56 2.40 -26.32 9.56
N SER A 57 2.12 -25.64 10.68
CA SER A 57 0.83 -25.64 11.35
C SER A 57 -0.25 -25.04 10.45
N PHE A 58 -1.44 -25.61 10.57
CA PHE A 58 -2.63 -25.25 9.83
C PHE A 58 -3.14 -23.86 10.24
N ILE A 59 -3.44 -23.01 9.26
CA ILE A 59 -4.32 -21.85 9.44
C ILE A 59 -5.61 -22.14 8.66
N THR A 60 -6.71 -22.22 9.40
CA THR A 60 -8.07 -22.38 8.89
C THR A 60 -8.66 -21.03 8.45
N LYS A 61 -9.37 -21.08 7.31
CA LYS A 61 -10.48 -20.23 6.85
C LYS A 61 -10.47 -18.72 7.18
N SER A 62 -10.37 -17.91 6.11
CA SER A 62 -11.01 -16.59 6.07
C SER A 62 -11.76 -16.39 4.73
N ASN A 63 -12.76 -15.52 4.78
CA ASN A 63 -13.96 -15.42 3.93
C ASN A 63 -13.70 -15.19 2.43
N CYS A 64 -14.59 -15.76 1.60
CA CYS A 64 -14.49 -15.74 0.14
C CYS A 64 -15.01 -14.43 -0.47
N ASP A 65 -14.15 -13.78 -1.25
CA ASP A 65 -14.56 -12.74 -2.20
C ASP A 65 -14.97 -13.38 -3.54
N THR A 66 -15.91 -12.72 -4.21
CA THR A 66 -16.51 -13.11 -5.49
C THR A 66 -15.44 -13.38 -6.55
N THR A 67 -15.33 -14.64 -6.99
CA THR A 67 -14.40 -15.02 -8.06
C THR A 67 -15.10 -14.88 -9.41
N LYS A 68 -14.63 -13.93 -10.23
CA LYS A 68 -15.05 -13.78 -11.63
C LYS A 68 -14.14 -14.63 -12.51
N PHE A 69 -14.74 -15.51 -13.31
CA PHE A 69 -14.04 -16.25 -14.35
C PHE A 69 -14.49 -15.74 -15.72
N SER A 70 -13.54 -15.47 -16.60
CA SER A 70 -13.79 -15.17 -18.01
C SER A 70 -13.09 -16.24 -18.84
N LEU A 71 -13.86 -16.94 -19.67
CA LEU A 71 -13.34 -17.89 -20.66
C LEU A 71 -13.36 -17.18 -22.01
N THR A 72 -12.19 -16.79 -22.52
CA THR A 72 -12.06 -16.23 -23.86
C THR A 72 -11.79 -17.35 -24.84
N SER A 73 -12.84 -17.82 -25.53
CA SER A 73 -12.71 -18.65 -26.73
C SER A 73 -13.39 -17.92 -27.89
N ASN A 74 -12.75 -17.85 -29.05
CA ASN A 74 -13.27 -17.13 -30.23
C ASN A 74 -14.51 -17.78 -30.88
N ILE A 75 -15.08 -18.83 -30.27
CA ILE A 75 -16.18 -19.64 -30.82
C ILE A 75 -17.46 -19.47 -29.98
N ILE A 76 -17.35 -19.02 -28.73
CA ILE A 76 -18.48 -18.92 -27.80
C ILE A 76 -18.48 -17.50 -27.21
N LYS A 77 -19.61 -16.79 -27.32
CA LYS A 77 -19.78 -15.46 -26.72
C LYS A 77 -19.41 -15.52 -25.22
N PRO A 78 -18.60 -14.57 -24.69
CA PRO A 78 -18.15 -14.63 -23.31
C PRO A 78 -19.35 -14.48 -22.35
N THR A 79 -19.73 -15.59 -21.72
CA THR A 79 -20.76 -15.61 -20.68
C THR A 79 -20.13 -15.35 -19.32
N VAL A 80 -20.59 -14.30 -18.62
CA VAL A 80 -20.15 -14.03 -17.25
C VAL A 80 -21.01 -14.82 -16.29
N ILE A 81 -20.41 -15.80 -15.61
CA ILE A 81 -21.07 -16.59 -14.57
C ILE A 81 -20.73 -15.97 -13.21
N ASN A 82 -21.74 -15.45 -12.52
CA ASN A 82 -21.58 -14.91 -11.18
C ASN A 82 -21.96 -15.98 -10.15
N PHE A 83 -21.07 -16.22 -9.18
CA PHE A 83 -21.34 -17.12 -8.07
C PHE A 83 -21.64 -16.29 -6.82
N LYS A 84 -22.90 -16.33 -6.37
CA LYS A 84 -23.32 -15.67 -5.12
C LYS A 84 -23.93 -16.72 -4.20
N ARG A 85 -23.27 -16.97 -3.04
CA ARG A 85 -23.71 -17.93 -2.01
C ARG A 85 -23.98 -19.36 -2.55
N GLY A 86 -23.11 -19.84 -3.44
CA GLY A 86 -23.22 -21.20 -4.00
C GLY A 86 -24.24 -21.35 -5.14
N LEU A 87 -24.98 -20.29 -5.48
CA LEU A 87 -25.84 -20.25 -6.66
C LEU A 87 -25.10 -19.60 -7.83
N ALA A 88 -25.08 -20.28 -8.97
CA ALA A 88 -24.53 -19.73 -10.22
C ALA A 88 -25.67 -19.05 -10.98
N THR A 89 -25.56 -17.74 -11.20
CA THR A 89 -26.47 -17.00 -12.08
C THR A 89 -25.74 -16.60 -13.35
N VAL A 90 -26.36 -16.91 -14.48
CA VAL A 90 -25.91 -16.46 -15.80
C VAL A 90 -26.57 -15.11 -16.04
N THR A 91 -25.78 -14.06 -16.16
CA THR A 91 -26.28 -12.74 -16.54
C THR A 91 -25.93 -12.54 -18.00
N GLU A 92 -26.93 -12.57 -18.87
CA GLU A 92 -26.76 -12.15 -20.25
C GLU A 92 -26.51 -10.64 -20.25
N ASN A 93 -25.38 -10.23 -20.82
CA ASN A 93 -25.04 -8.81 -20.92
C ASN A 93 -26.02 -8.15 -21.89
N THR A 94 -27.08 -7.55 -21.36
CA THR A 94 -27.89 -6.59 -22.11
C THR A 94 -26.97 -5.41 -22.44
N GLU A 95 -26.62 -5.29 -23.72
CA GLU A 95 -25.90 -4.16 -24.29
C GLU A 95 -26.74 -2.89 -24.03
N ASN A 96 -26.47 -2.23 -22.90
CA ASN A 96 -27.03 -0.91 -22.63
C ASN A 96 -26.34 0.07 -23.59
N ALA A 97 -27.12 0.50 -24.57
CA ALA A 97 -26.81 1.52 -25.54
C ALA A 97 -26.37 2.83 -24.86
N ASP A 98 -25.22 3.32 -25.29
CA ASP A 98 -24.89 4.72 -25.54
C ASP A 98 -25.26 5.72 -24.43
N SER A 99 -24.53 5.66 -23.31
CA SER A 99 -24.21 6.90 -22.58
C SER A 99 -22.79 7.32 -22.95
N GLU A 100 -22.67 7.99 -24.11
CA GLU A 100 -21.51 8.78 -24.52
C GLU A 100 -21.32 9.90 -23.49
N THR A 101 -20.72 9.56 -22.36
CA THR A 101 -20.23 10.55 -21.41
C THR A 101 -18.85 10.95 -21.90
N ASP A 102 -18.81 12.04 -22.66
CA ASP A 102 -17.59 12.76 -23.02
C ASP A 102 -16.80 13.06 -21.75
N THR A 103 -15.94 12.11 -21.39
CA THR A 103 -15.06 12.22 -20.24
C THR A 103 -13.86 13.01 -20.71
N VAL A 104 -13.93 14.33 -20.58
CA VAL A 104 -12.78 15.21 -20.76
C VAL A 104 -11.71 14.75 -19.76
N GLU A 105 -10.67 14.06 -20.26
CA GLU A 105 -9.51 13.70 -19.47
C GLU A 105 -8.76 14.98 -19.12
N ILE A 106 -8.97 15.48 -17.91
CA ILE A 106 -8.20 16.60 -17.37
C ILE A 106 -6.80 16.08 -17.04
N GLU A 107 -5.88 16.23 -17.98
CA GLU A 107 -4.47 15.96 -17.74
C GLU A 107 -3.87 17.07 -16.85
N ALA A 108 -3.13 16.68 -15.82
CA ALA A 108 -2.35 17.64 -15.04
C ALA A 108 -1.37 18.38 -15.96
N PRO A 109 -1.04 19.66 -15.68
CA PRO A 109 0.02 20.35 -16.40
C PRO A 109 1.30 19.51 -16.43
N LYS A 110 1.86 19.29 -17.63
CA LYS A 110 3.04 18.41 -17.83
C LYS A 110 4.21 18.79 -16.93
N GLU A 111 4.38 20.08 -16.66
CA GLU A 111 5.41 20.61 -15.75
C GLU A 111 5.30 20.05 -14.32
N VAL A 112 4.07 19.89 -13.80
CA VAL A 112 3.84 19.37 -12.45
C VAL A 112 4.20 17.88 -12.41
N GLN A 113 3.83 17.13 -13.44
CA GLN A 113 4.18 15.70 -13.54
C GLN A 113 5.70 15.51 -13.61
N GLU A 114 6.39 16.33 -14.39
CA GLU A 114 7.85 16.32 -14.51
C GLU A 114 8.52 16.62 -13.16
N LYS A 115 8.03 17.63 -12.42
CA LYS A 115 8.52 17.94 -11.06
C LYS A 115 8.38 16.74 -10.12
N VAL A 116 7.23 16.05 -10.14
CA VAL A 116 6.99 14.87 -9.29
C VAL A 116 7.93 13.73 -9.65
N GLU A 117 8.13 13.47 -10.94
CA GLU A 117 9.03 12.40 -11.37
C GLU A 117 10.48 12.73 -11.06
N LYS A 118 10.90 13.99 -11.23
CA LYS A 118 12.22 14.47 -10.82
C LYS A 118 12.47 14.27 -9.33
N THR A 119 11.50 14.64 -8.47
CA THR A 119 11.61 14.43 -7.02
C THR A 119 11.67 12.94 -6.69
N ARG A 120 10.85 12.11 -7.35
CA ARG A 120 10.90 10.65 -7.18
C ARG A 120 12.26 10.09 -7.54
N GLN A 121 12.79 10.47 -8.70
CA GLN A 121 14.07 10.00 -9.20
C GLN A 121 15.21 10.43 -8.26
N TYR A 122 15.19 11.69 -7.80
CA TYR A 122 16.13 12.18 -6.79
C TYR A 122 16.11 11.34 -5.51
N VAL A 123 14.92 10.98 -5.00
CA VAL A 123 14.78 10.13 -3.81
C VAL A 123 15.31 8.72 -4.08
N VAL A 124 15.07 8.17 -5.26
CA VAL A 124 15.58 6.85 -5.64
C VAL A 124 17.10 6.85 -5.64
N ASP A 125 17.71 7.82 -6.33
CA ASP A 125 19.15 7.86 -6.57
C ASP A 125 19.96 8.12 -5.29
N ASN A 126 19.43 8.93 -4.37
CA ASN A 126 20.16 9.35 -3.17
C ASN A 126 19.81 8.55 -1.89
N TYR A 127 18.67 7.84 -1.86
CA TYR A 127 18.18 7.20 -0.62
C TYR A 127 17.68 5.77 -0.78
N ILE A 128 17.44 5.28 -2.01
CA ILE A 128 16.88 3.94 -2.24
C ILE A 128 17.88 3.03 -2.92
N ALA A 129 18.38 3.44 -4.09
CA ALA A 129 19.30 2.65 -4.90
C ALA A 129 20.71 2.67 -4.31
N LYS A 130 21.18 3.85 -3.92
CA LYS A 130 22.48 4.08 -3.29
C LYS A 130 22.30 5.11 -2.18
N ILE A 131 22.89 4.87 -1.01
CA ILE A 131 22.88 5.85 0.08
C ILE A 131 23.96 6.89 -0.21
N ASN A 132 23.56 8.15 -0.34
CA ASN A 132 24.48 9.28 -0.46
C ASN A 132 24.96 9.71 0.94
N TYR A 133 26.20 9.31 1.28
CA TYR A 133 26.80 9.60 2.60
C TYR A 133 27.22 11.06 2.75
N GLU A 134 27.61 11.74 1.67
CA GLU A 134 27.95 13.17 1.70
C GLU A 134 26.72 14.00 2.09
N LEU A 135 25.55 13.66 1.54
CA LEU A 135 24.29 14.25 1.99
C LEU A 135 23.98 13.89 3.44
N LEU A 136 24.23 12.65 3.86
CA LEU A 136 23.92 12.19 5.22
C LEU A 136 24.77 12.90 6.30
N GLU A 137 26.01 13.27 5.98
CA GLU A 137 26.87 14.08 6.85
C GLU A 137 26.25 15.46 7.14
N ASP A 138 25.60 16.06 6.14
CA ASP A 138 24.75 17.25 6.27
C ASP A 138 23.29 16.85 6.53
N PHE A 139 23.03 16.36 7.74
CA PHE A 139 21.73 15.79 8.10
C PHE A 139 20.51 16.72 7.85
N PRO A 140 20.57 18.04 8.11
CA PRO A 140 19.49 18.96 7.71
C PRO A 140 19.20 18.93 6.20
N LYS A 141 20.23 18.98 5.35
CA LYS A 141 20.07 18.88 3.89
C LYS A 141 19.60 17.50 3.44
N TRP A 142 20.02 16.45 4.15
CA TRP A 142 19.51 15.10 3.94
C TRP A 142 17.99 15.02 4.17
N LEU A 143 17.49 15.66 5.23
CA LEU A 143 16.05 15.76 5.50
C LEU A 143 15.30 16.62 4.48
N GLU A 144 15.91 17.71 4.02
CA GLU A 144 15.35 18.56 2.96
C GLU A 144 15.08 17.74 1.70
N GLY A 145 16.04 16.94 1.23
CA GLY A 145 15.86 16.09 0.06
C GLY A 145 14.82 14.95 0.23
N LEU A 146 14.36 14.70 1.46
CA LEU A 146 13.23 13.80 1.75
C LEU A 146 11.89 14.51 1.91
N GLY A 147 11.84 15.83 1.72
CA GLY A 147 10.66 16.67 1.97
C GLY A 147 10.35 16.82 3.46
N MET A 148 11.36 16.76 4.33
CA MET A 148 11.20 16.80 5.79
C MET A 148 12.03 17.89 6.47
N LYS A 149 12.25 19.02 5.79
CA LYS A 149 13.06 20.14 6.31
C LYS A 149 12.56 20.66 7.66
N ALA A 150 11.25 20.70 7.90
CA ALA A 150 10.68 21.12 9.18
C ALA A 150 11.13 20.27 10.38
N MET A 151 11.63 19.05 10.14
CA MET A 151 12.12 18.16 11.19
C MET A 151 13.56 18.44 11.61
N ALA A 152 14.34 19.20 10.83
CA ALA A 152 15.75 19.46 11.11
C ALA A 152 16.04 20.02 12.52
N PRO A 153 15.25 20.96 13.07
CA PRO A 153 15.49 21.49 14.42
C PRO A 153 15.45 20.43 15.54
N HIS A 154 14.76 19.31 15.36
CA HIS A 154 14.72 18.23 16.37
C HIS A 154 16.03 17.44 16.48
N PHE A 155 16.94 17.62 15.53
CA PHE A 155 18.21 16.90 15.43
C PHE A 155 19.43 17.82 15.53
N GLU A 156 19.22 19.09 15.87
CA GLU A 156 20.30 20.06 16.00
C GLU A 156 21.34 19.61 17.04
N GLY A 157 22.62 19.73 16.68
CA GLY A 157 23.75 19.34 17.54
C GLY A 157 24.00 17.84 17.67
N LYS A 158 23.18 16.97 17.07
CA LYS A 158 23.42 15.51 17.05
C LYS A 158 24.21 15.10 15.81
N LYS A 159 25.11 14.12 15.96
CA LYS A 159 25.80 13.51 14.82
C LYS A 159 24.85 12.56 14.10
N TRP A 160 24.93 12.50 12.78
CA TRP A 160 24.08 11.60 11.99
C TRP A 160 24.22 10.13 12.39
N ASN A 161 25.41 9.70 12.81
CA ASN A 161 25.66 8.34 13.33
C ASN A 161 24.79 8.02 14.55
N ASP A 162 24.64 8.96 15.47
CA ASP A 162 23.79 8.79 16.65
C ASP A 162 22.31 8.85 16.26
N ILE A 163 21.96 9.70 15.28
CA ILE A 163 20.59 9.87 14.81
C ILE A 163 20.04 8.58 14.18
N ILE A 164 20.83 7.90 13.35
CA ILE A 164 20.36 6.65 12.73
C ILE A 164 20.14 5.53 13.75
N GLU A 165 20.76 5.61 14.93
CA GLU A 165 20.59 4.65 16.02
C GLU A 165 19.31 4.86 16.83
N LEU A 166 18.64 5.99 16.69
CA LEU A 166 17.42 6.32 17.43
C LEU A 166 16.30 5.30 17.20
N SER A 167 15.67 4.91 18.32
CA SER A 167 14.46 4.09 18.34
C SER A 167 13.21 4.90 18.01
N TRP A 168 12.07 4.21 17.98
CA TRP A 168 10.79 4.84 17.74
C TRP A 168 10.40 5.80 18.87
N GLU A 169 10.69 5.38 20.10
CA GLU A 169 10.45 6.08 21.36
C GLU A 169 11.38 7.29 21.46
N ASP A 170 12.66 7.13 21.09
CA ASP A 170 13.62 8.24 21.10
C ASP A 170 13.18 9.38 20.17
N LEU A 171 12.66 9.05 18.98
CA LEU A 171 12.12 10.07 18.07
C LEU A 171 10.90 10.78 18.66
N GLU A 172 10.04 10.08 19.40
CA GLU A 172 8.92 10.70 20.13
C GLU A 172 9.43 11.67 21.20
N SER A 173 10.43 11.23 21.99
CA SER A 173 11.07 12.05 23.03
C SER A 173 11.80 13.28 22.48
N LEU A 174 12.31 13.22 21.24
CA LEU A 174 12.88 14.38 20.54
C LEU A 174 11.81 15.35 19.99
N GLY A 175 10.53 15.03 20.15
CA GLY A 175 9.42 15.87 19.72
C GLY A 175 8.89 15.55 18.33
N VAL A 176 9.30 14.45 17.69
CA VAL A 176 8.69 13.99 16.42
C VAL A 176 7.37 13.28 16.73
N LYS A 177 6.31 14.06 16.97
CA LYS A 177 5.00 13.54 17.42
C LYS A 177 4.34 12.64 16.37
N SER A 178 4.41 13.03 15.11
CA SER A 178 3.73 12.31 14.02
C SER A 178 4.25 10.87 13.83
N ARG A 179 3.36 9.90 14.03
CA ARG A 179 3.59 8.48 13.76
C ARG A 179 4.08 8.22 12.32
N GLY A 180 3.52 8.94 11.34
CA GLY A 180 3.88 8.78 9.93
C GLY A 180 5.33 9.18 9.65
N ILE A 181 5.75 10.32 10.21
CA ILE A 181 7.13 10.81 10.10
C ILE A 181 8.10 9.87 10.80
N ARG A 182 7.82 9.45 12.04
CA ARG A 182 8.64 8.45 12.75
C ARG A 182 8.82 7.16 11.95
N THR A 183 7.73 6.61 11.42
CA THR A 183 7.78 5.42 10.55
C THR A 183 8.69 5.61 9.34
N ARG A 184 8.61 6.80 8.72
CA ARG A 184 9.39 7.14 7.54
C ARG A 184 10.88 7.25 7.88
N LEU A 185 11.23 7.99 8.93
CA LEU A 185 12.61 8.15 9.42
C LEU A 185 13.23 6.79 9.75
N ILE A 186 12.59 6.00 10.60
CA ILE A 186 13.08 4.66 10.97
C ILE A 186 13.28 3.78 9.74
N ARG A 187 12.42 3.87 8.72
CA ARG A 187 12.61 3.12 7.47
C ARG A 187 13.90 3.52 6.76
N PHE A 188 14.21 4.81 6.66
CA PHE A 188 15.44 5.28 6.04
C PHE A 188 16.66 4.98 6.91
N PHE A 189 16.59 5.12 8.23
CA PHE A 189 17.67 4.75 9.15
C PHE A 189 18.06 3.27 8.98
N TRP A 190 17.07 2.37 8.91
CA TRP A 190 17.30 0.96 8.64
C TRP A 190 17.95 0.69 7.29
N LYS A 191 17.71 1.52 6.26
CA LYS A 191 18.40 1.39 4.98
C LYS A 191 19.87 1.78 5.10
N VAL A 192 20.15 2.91 5.76
CA VAL A 192 21.52 3.36 6.02
C VAL A 192 22.29 2.28 6.80
N LYS A 193 21.72 1.74 7.89
CA LYS A 193 22.36 0.67 8.68
C LYS A 193 22.69 -0.57 7.86
N ARG A 194 21.80 -0.98 6.94
CA ARG A 194 22.06 -2.13 6.05
C ARG A 194 23.15 -1.84 5.04
N ASP A 195 23.16 -0.65 4.44
CA ASP A 195 24.22 -0.27 3.50
C ASP A 195 25.59 -0.23 4.21
N MET A 196 25.65 0.31 5.44
CA MET A 196 26.85 0.30 6.27
C MET A 196 27.30 -1.13 6.62
N ALA A 197 26.38 -1.99 7.05
CA ALA A 197 26.71 -3.38 7.38
C ALA A 197 27.24 -4.14 6.16
N ALA A 198 26.60 -3.98 4.99
CA ALA A 198 27.03 -4.58 3.75
C ALA A 198 28.45 -4.13 3.34
N LYS A 199 28.77 -2.85 3.49
CA LYS A 199 30.14 -2.32 3.26
C LYS A 199 31.18 -2.92 4.21
N ASN A 200 30.78 -3.25 5.42
CA ASN A 200 31.64 -3.90 6.41
C ASN A 200 31.69 -5.43 6.25
N GLY A 201 31.06 -6.01 5.22
CA GLY A 201 31.00 -7.45 5.01
C GLY A 201 30.09 -8.19 5.99
N VAL A 202 29.21 -7.47 6.70
CA VAL A 202 28.24 -8.04 7.65
C VAL A 202 26.86 -7.99 7.02
N GLU A 203 26.25 -9.16 6.81
CA GLU A 203 24.86 -9.23 6.38
C GLU A 203 23.93 -9.08 7.60
N LEU A 204 23.20 -7.97 7.67
CA LEU A 204 22.11 -7.85 8.63
C LEU A 204 20.95 -8.76 8.21
N PRO A 205 20.29 -9.45 9.16
CA PRO A 205 19.10 -10.22 8.84
C PRO A 205 18.08 -9.30 8.14
N PRO A 206 17.28 -9.82 7.21
CA PRO A 206 16.15 -9.07 6.67
C PRO A 206 15.41 -8.52 7.88
N LYS A 207 15.17 -7.20 7.94
CA LYS A 207 14.36 -6.62 9.01
C LYS A 207 13.12 -7.49 9.07
N GLU A 208 13.01 -8.29 10.12
CA GLU A 208 11.78 -9.01 10.42
C GLU A 208 10.74 -7.93 10.25
N ARG A 209 9.81 -8.12 9.31
CA ARG A 209 8.77 -7.13 9.06
C ARG A 209 8.13 -6.99 10.42
N ALA A 210 8.60 -5.99 11.21
CA ALA A 210 8.40 -5.96 12.65
C ALA A 210 6.93 -6.26 12.78
N SER A 211 6.65 -7.46 13.30
CA SER A 211 5.37 -8.11 13.07
C SER A 211 4.35 -7.01 13.25
N ARG A 212 3.52 -6.76 12.22
CA ARG A 212 2.51 -5.70 12.25
C ARG A 212 1.67 -5.77 13.55
N ASP A 213 1.79 -6.90 14.25
CA ASP A 213 1.19 -7.34 15.49
C ASP A 213 1.75 -6.75 16.80
N ASN A 214 2.96 -6.17 16.88
CA ASN A 214 3.36 -5.50 18.12
C ASN A 214 2.82 -4.06 18.25
N SER A 215 2.10 -3.57 17.23
CA SER A 215 1.10 -2.51 17.40
C SER A 215 -0.30 -3.01 17.02
N SER A 216 -0.66 -4.24 17.42
CA SER A 216 -2.05 -4.71 17.43
C SER A 216 -2.89 -4.00 18.51
N GLU A 217 -2.66 -2.69 18.70
CA GLU A 217 -3.76 -1.80 19.03
C GLU A 217 -4.72 -1.86 17.84
N SER A 218 -5.61 -2.84 17.91
CA SER A 218 -6.85 -2.89 17.15
C SER A 218 -7.44 -1.48 17.15
N GLU A 219 -8.01 -1.08 16.03
CA GLU A 219 -8.60 0.27 15.93
C GLU A 219 -9.68 0.52 17.01
N ASP A 220 -10.18 -0.56 17.62
CA ASP A 220 -11.18 -0.59 18.68
C ASP A 220 -10.59 -0.64 20.10
N SER A 221 -9.26 -0.61 20.28
CA SER A 221 -8.70 -0.51 21.64
C SER A 221 -8.98 0.89 22.20
N PRO A 222 -9.71 1.02 23.33
CA PRO A 222 -10.08 2.32 23.92
C PRO A 222 -8.87 3.14 24.41
N SER A 223 -7.65 2.59 24.29
CA SER A 223 -6.39 3.23 24.68
C SER A 223 -5.75 4.10 23.59
N ARG A 224 -6.30 4.17 22.37
CA ARG A 224 -5.68 4.99 21.32
C ARG A 224 -5.62 6.43 21.76
N LYS A 225 -4.39 6.93 21.96
CA LYS A 225 -4.13 8.35 22.20
C LYS A 225 -4.90 9.17 21.16
N PRO A 226 -5.63 10.22 21.58
CA PRO A 226 -6.27 11.14 20.66
C PRO A 226 -5.30 11.59 19.56
N PHE A 227 -5.82 11.79 18.36
CA PHE A 227 -5.02 12.29 17.24
C PHE A 227 -4.54 13.71 17.57
N GLU A 228 -3.27 13.84 17.95
CA GLU A 228 -2.65 15.12 18.30
C GLU A 228 -2.22 15.85 17.02
N ILE A 229 -2.58 17.13 16.91
CA ILE A 229 -2.20 17.96 15.77
C ILE A 229 -0.88 18.66 16.06
N ASP A 230 0.05 18.52 15.11
CA ASP A 230 1.30 19.26 15.10
C ASP A 230 1.17 20.45 14.15
N TYR A 231 0.74 21.60 14.68
CA TYR A 231 0.56 22.82 13.88
C TYR A 231 1.85 23.29 13.22
N LYS A 232 3.00 23.11 13.89
CA LYS A 232 4.30 23.49 13.35
C LYS A 232 4.67 22.62 12.14
N LEU A 233 4.34 21.33 12.19
CA LEU A 233 4.48 20.44 11.04
C LEU A 233 3.58 20.86 9.87
N MET A 234 2.38 21.38 10.15
CA MET A 234 1.42 21.81 9.11
C MET A 234 1.85 23.07 8.34
N GLU A 235 2.73 23.88 8.91
CA GLU A 235 3.31 25.06 8.24
C GLU A 235 4.21 24.68 7.05
N ASP A 236 4.76 23.46 7.05
CA ASP A 236 5.49 22.87 5.94
C ASP A 236 4.61 21.82 5.26
N GLU A 237 3.87 22.23 4.22
CA GLU A 237 2.83 21.40 3.63
C GLU A 237 3.38 20.10 3.01
N GLU A 238 4.63 20.12 2.52
CA GLU A 238 5.31 18.92 2.00
C GLU A 238 5.60 17.92 3.13
N CYS A 239 6.16 18.42 4.24
CA CYS A 239 6.45 17.59 5.40
C CYS A 239 5.16 17.06 6.04
N TRP A 240 4.13 17.91 6.14
CA TRP A 240 2.81 17.51 6.60
C TRP A 240 2.19 16.40 5.75
N LEU A 241 2.28 16.46 4.42
CA LEU A 241 1.81 15.37 3.55
C LEU A 241 2.57 14.06 3.79
N HIS A 242 3.86 14.11 4.15
CA HIS A 242 4.60 12.91 4.55
C HIS A 242 4.10 12.28 5.86
N SER A 243 3.45 13.08 6.73
CA SER A 243 2.86 12.62 7.99
C SER A 243 1.70 11.63 7.80
N PHE A 244 1.02 11.66 6.65
CA PHE A 244 -0.08 10.75 6.30
C PHE A 244 0.41 9.33 5.97
N GLY A 245 1.72 9.13 5.88
CA GLY A 245 2.34 7.89 5.45
C GLY A 245 2.38 7.75 3.92
N ARG A 246 2.74 6.54 3.46
CA ARG A 246 2.82 6.14 2.03
C ARG A 246 3.55 7.10 1.06
N SER A 247 4.37 8.01 1.58
CA SER A 247 5.11 9.01 0.80
C SER A 247 4.22 10.03 0.07
N TYR A 248 3.05 10.40 0.62
CA TYR A 248 2.18 11.38 -0.05
C TYR A 248 2.80 12.77 -0.23
N GLY A 249 3.84 13.15 0.52
CA GLY A 249 4.60 14.38 0.26
C GLY A 249 5.25 14.45 -1.12
N LEU A 250 5.47 13.32 -1.82
CA LEU A 250 5.89 13.32 -3.23
C LEU A 250 4.85 13.95 -4.17
N LEU A 251 3.60 14.08 -3.71
CA LEU A 251 2.53 14.74 -4.45
C LEU A 251 2.45 16.24 -4.18
N TYR A 252 3.31 16.78 -3.30
CA TYR A 252 3.34 18.21 -2.99
C TYR A 252 3.39 19.13 -4.22
N PRO A 253 4.09 18.80 -5.33
CA PRO A 253 4.06 19.64 -6.53
C PRO A 253 2.65 19.92 -7.08
N TYR A 254 1.68 19.02 -6.89
CA TYR A 254 0.27 19.24 -7.28
C TYR A 254 -0.43 20.29 -6.42
N PHE A 255 0.07 20.55 -5.21
CA PHE A 255 -0.50 21.47 -4.24
C PHE A 255 0.29 22.80 -4.16
N GLN A 256 1.20 23.06 -5.09
CA GLN A 256 1.98 24.31 -5.09
C GLN A 256 1.05 25.54 -5.08
N GLY A 257 1.32 26.47 -4.15
CA GLY A 257 0.51 27.66 -3.93
C GLY A 257 -0.75 27.45 -3.09
N ARG A 258 -1.07 26.21 -2.69
CA ARG A 258 -2.18 25.92 -1.77
C ARG A 258 -1.66 25.80 -0.35
N LYS A 259 -2.38 26.43 0.58
CA LYS A 259 -2.14 26.29 2.01
C LYS A 259 -2.87 25.08 2.58
N TRP A 260 -2.37 24.53 3.69
CA TRP A 260 -2.96 23.34 4.31
C TRP A 260 -4.45 23.52 4.62
N GLN A 261 -4.89 24.74 5.00
CA GLN A 261 -6.30 25.05 5.27
C GLN A 261 -7.16 24.81 4.03
N GLN A 262 -6.68 25.21 2.85
CA GLN A 262 -7.38 24.98 1.58
C GLN A 262 -7.38 23.49 1.23
N MET A 263 -6.28 22.79 1.50
CA MET A 263 -6.18 21.34 1.26
C MET A 263 -7.18 20.54 2.12
N LEU A 264 -7.44 20.97 3.36
CA LEU A 264 -8.43 20.32 4.23
C LEU A 264 -9.86 20.37 3.69
N GLU A 265 -10.17 21.34 2.84
CA GLU A 265 -11.48 21.52 2.22
C GLU A 265 -11.61 20.81 0.86
N MET A 266 -10.54 20.19 0.36
CA MET A 266 -10.53 19.57 -0.96
C MET A 266 -11.34 18.27 -1.03
N THR A 267 -12.16 18.17 -2.08
CA THR A 267 -12.95 17.00 -2.44
C THR A 267 -12.18 16.02 -3.33
N ASP A 268 -12.77 14.84 -3.64
CA ASP A 268 -12.19 13.91 -4.63
C ASP A 268 -12.09 14.56 -6.01
N ASP A 269 -13.07 15.40 -6.38
CA ASP A 269 -13.10 16.08 -7.67
C ASP A 269 -12.05 17.19 -7.76
N ASP A 270 -11.81 17.93 -6.68
CA ASP A 270 -10.72 18.92 -6.63
C ASP A 270 -9.36 18.25 -6.81
N LEU A 271 -9.12 17.13 -6.14
CA LEU A 271 -7.90 16.35 -6.29
C LEU A 271 -7.76 15.76 -7.70
N LYS A 272 -8.87 15.36 -8.33
CA LYS A 272 -8.90 14.92 -9.73
C LYS A 272 -8.58 16.07 -10.68
N ALA A 273 -9.11 17.27 -10.43
CA ALA A 273 -8.84 18.48 -11.19
C ALA A 273 -7.38 18.96 -11.07
N LEU A 274 -6.71 18.66 -9.95
CA LEU A 274 -5.25 18.82 -9.83
C LEU A 274 -4.45 17.80 -10.65
N GLY A 275 -5.11 16.81 -11.28
CA GLY A 275 -4.46 15.76 -12.05
C GLY A 275 -4.03 14.54 -11.25
N ILE A 276 -4.49 14.39 -10.00
CA ILE A 276 -4.27 13.16 -9.21
C ILE A 276 -5.29 12.11 -9.66
N THR A 277 -5.00 11.42 -10.76
CA THR A 277 -5.95 10.49 -11.41
C THR A 277 -6.22 9.20 -10.64
N ASN A 278 -5.33 8.79 -9.73
CA ASN A 278 -5.48 7.55 -8.97
C ASN A 278 -6.54 7.68 -7.85
N LYS A 279 -7.70 7.04 -8.05
CA LYS A 279 -8.84 7.05 -7.12
C LYS A 279 -8.49 6.57 -5.70
N THR A 280 -7.60 5.60 -5.56
CA THR A 280 -7.20 5.08 -4.23
C THR A 280 -6.36 6.11 -3.48
N VAL A 281 -5.47 6.82 -4.18
CA VAL A 281 -4.67 7.90 -3.61
C VAL A 281 -5.56 9.07 -3.19
N ARG A 282 -6.48 9.51 -4.06
CA ARG A 282 -7.41 10.61 -3.73
C ARG A 282 -8.27 10.31 -2.51
N LYS A 283 -8.91 9.13 -2.46
CA LYS A 283 -9.69 8.70 -1.29
C LYS A 283 -8.85 8.72 -0.01
N ALA A 284 -7.60 8.26 -0.08
CA ALA A 284 -6.72 8.27 1.09
C ALA A 284 -6.35 9.69 1.52
N LEU A 285 -6.09 10.60 0.58
CA LEU A 285 -5.83 12.01 0.88
C LEU A 285 -7.06 12.67 1.52
N THR A 286 -8.23 12.59 0.88
CA THR A 286 -9.48 13.16 1.41
C THR A 286 -9.81 12.61 2.81
N GLN A 287 -9.58 11.32 3.05
CA GLN A 287 -9.76 10.75 4.38
C GLN A 287 -8.76 11.32 5.41
N ASN A 288 -7.49 11.51 5.06
CA ASN A 288 -6.52 12.12 5.96
C ASN A 288 -6.81 13.60 6.21
N PHE A 289 -7.24 14.35 5.20
CA PHE A 289 -7.70 15.73 5.33
C PHE A 289 -8.89 15.82 6.29
N ARG A 290 -9.91 14.99 6.10
CA ARG A 290 -11.06 14.93 7.01
C ARG A 290 -10.65 14.63 8.45
N ARG A 291 -9.72 13.68 8.66
CA ARG A 291 -9.22 13.36 10.01
C ARG A 291 -8.56 14.56 10.69
N HIS A 292 -7.73 15.32 9.97
CA HIS A 292 -7.10 16.53 10.51
C HIS A 292 -8.14 17.63 10.77
N LYS A 293 -9.06 17.86 9.82
CA LYS A 293 -10.14 18.83 9.99
C LYS A 293 -10.99 18.53 11.23
N ASN A 294 -11.35 17.26 11.44
CA ASN A 294 -12.10 16.83 12.61
C ASN A 294 -11.32 17.03 13.92
N ALA A 295 -10.02 16.75 13.93
CA ALA A 295 -9.18 16.99 15.09
C ALA A 295 -9.06 18.49 15.42
N ILE A 296 -8.95 19.36 14.40
CA ILE A 296 -8.90 20.82 14.59
C ILE A 296 -10.23 21.32 15.17
N ASN A 297 -11.35 20.81 14.64
CA ASN A 297 -12.67 21.16 15.15
C ASN A 297 -12.87 20.69 16.59
N ALA A 298 -12.38 19.50 16.94
CA ALA A 298 -12.43 18.97 18.30
C ALA A 298 -11.62 19.84 19.28
N GLU A 299 -10.41 20.28 18.92
CA GLU A 299 -9.61 21.20 19.74
C GLU A 299 -10.28 22.57 19.91
N LYS A 300 -11.04 23.03 18.90
CA LYS A 300 -11.81 24.28 18.95
C LYS A 300 -13.18 24.17 19.64
N GLY A 301 -13.58 22.97 20.07
CA GLY A 301 -14.92 22.73 20.62
C GLY A 301 -16.05 22.88 19.61
N ILE A 302 -15.76 22.84 18.30
CA ILE A 302 -16.77 22.89 17.25
C ILE A 302 -17.31 21.47 17.08
N PRO A 303 -18.63 21.23 17.26
CA PRO A 303 -19.21 19.92 17.05
C PRO A 303 -18.94 19.47 15.61
N THR A 304 -18.31 18.30 15.46
CA THR A 304 -18.12 17.72 14.13
C THR A 304 -19.49 17.35 13.59
N GLU A 305 -19.87 17.89 12.43
CA GLU A 305 -21.07 17.42 11.74
C GLU A 305 -20.93 15.91 11.58
N ASN A 306 -21.83 15.17 12.23
CA ASN A 306 -21.83 13.72 12.28
C ASN A 306 -21.75 13.22 10.84
N THR A 307 -20.54 12.81 10.43
CA THR A 307 -20.38 12.10 9.17
C THR A 307 -21.21 10.84 9.37
N PRO A 308 -22.25 10.57 8.55
CA PRO A 308 -23.14 9.46 8.78
C PRO A 308 -22.26 8.23 8.97
N ASN A 309 -22.26 7.75 10.21
CA ASN A 309 -21.42 6.64 10.62
C ASN A 309 -21.85 5.52 9.68
N GLN A 310 -20.99 5.17 8.72
CA GLN A 310 -21.17 3.95 7.94
C GLN A 310 -20.85 2.76 8.86
N THR A 311 -21.49 2.70 10.02
CA THR A 311 -21.85 1.44 10.63
C THR A 311 -22.76 0.79 9.61
N LYS A 312 -22.16 0.06 8.67
CA LYS A 312 -22.88 -1.00 7.99
C LYS A 312 -23.27 -1.94 9.12
N GLU A 313 -24.45 -1.74 9.69
CA GLU A 313 -25.15 -2.79 10.40
C GLU A 313 -25.28 -3.93 9.40
N TYR A 314 -24.35 -4.88 9.51
CA TYR A 314 -24.51 -6.16 8.88
C TYR A 314 -25.62 -6.86 9.66
N SER A 315 -26.87 -6.62 9.29
CA SER A 315 -27.97 -7.49 9.69
C SER A 315 -27.63 -8.89 9.17
N ILE A 316 -27.38 -9.80 10.11
CA ILE A 316 -27.08 -11.22 9.88
C ILE A 316 -28.34 -11.92 9.37
#